data_AF-A0ABD1FKH0-F1
#
_entry.id   AF-A0ABD1FKH0-F1
#
_cell.length_a   1.000
_cell.length_b   1.000
_cell.length_c   1.000
_cell.angle_alpha   90.00
_cell.angle_beta   90.00
_cell.angle_gamma   90.00
#
_symmetry.space_group_name_H-M   'P 1'
#
loop_
_entity.id
_entity.type
_entity.pdbx_description
1 polymer ?
#
loop_
_entity_poly.entity_id
_entity_poly.type
_entity_poly.pdbx_seq_one_letter_code
_entity_poly.pdbx_strand_id
1 'polypeptide(L)'
;MTAFRLFLLTVFLSLILAHVRAEADASVSDNVEEVKAAGSNGADSAVIGKLQSKIHSLESQIEEKIRVLREKDQVVAAKEKIIKEKSDTVVSLKNEIASLHKKGKLDTAEEVGKAHARAEDLEKQVEKLRKDLHLKISEKDLLEARVTEAEKKVPELNAKLLSLQKIIDDQRAKIRKTQRALEIAEEELMKAKFEATSRTKDLMQAHGAWLPPWLAVHLINYQAILEQNWKVHGKPALDLLIKKAIEKKAQAEEWAAPHVETVKTKFVPAIKEQWVVIATNVEPHVQTLTTKTVEIYEVSKEAVTPHIVKVQELANPYFQELRKVSEPYINHVSAAAKPHVDKLQTILTPYAQEAVIAYRKFLESATEYHGQVQDIVHDKLKSHDLTKPLATKELIWFSASALLALPIILLLKILSAFFGTKKVKKPTRHGNTHNARRKGKRAHSDK
;
A
#
# COMPACT_ATOMS: atom_id res chain seq x y z
N MET A 1 3.11 26.67 42.23
CA MET A 1 2.42 25.89 41.17
C MET A 1 3.08 24.55 40.85
N THR A 2 4.40 24.40 40.96
CA THR A 2 5.12 23.11 40.79
C THR A 2 4.79 22.10 41.89
N ALA A 3 4.72 22.53 43.16
CA ALA A 3 4.36 21.66 44.29
C ALA A 3 2.92 21.10 44.21
N PHE A 4 1.94 21.92 43.81
CA PHE A 4 0.55 21.48 43.60
C PHE A 4 0.41 20.50 42.43
N ARG A 5 1.25 20.64 41.40
CA ARG A 5 1.27 19.75 40.23
C ARG A 5 1.96 18.41 40.55
N LEU A 6 3.00 18.41 41.40
CA LEU A 6 3.60 17.20 41.96
C LEU A 6 2.63 16.47 42.91
N PHE A 7 1.91 17.22 43.74
CA PHE A 7 0.89 16.68 44.65
C PHE A 7 -0.24 15.97 43.89
N LEU A 8 -0.73 16.55 42.78
CA LEU A 8 -1.73 15.90 41.93
C LEU A 8 -1.20 14.62 41.26
N LEU A 9 0.08 14.59 40.90
CA LEU A 9 0.74 13.43 40.29
C LEU A 9 0.96 12.31 41.31
N THR A 10 1.31 12.64 42.55
CA THR A 10 1.43 11.66 43.65
C THR A 10 0.06 11.14 44.09
N VAL A 11 -0.98 11.99 44.11
CA VAL A 11 -2.35 11.59 44.39
C VAL A 11 -2.88 10.65 43.31
N PHE A 12 -2.65 10.96 42.02
CA PHE A 12 -3.00 10.06 40.92
C PHE A 12 -2.25 8.73 40.98
N LEU A 13 -0.96 8.74 41.30
CA LEU A 13 -0.15 7.53 41.44
C LEU A 13 -0.64 6.67 42.62
N SER A 14 -0.99 7.29 43.76
CA SER A 14 -1.55 6.58 44.92
C SER A 14 -2.95 5.99 44.67
N LEU A 15 -3.78 6.66 43.85
CA LEU A 15 -5.11 6.17 43.48
C LEU A 15 -5.03 4.93 42.58
N ILE A 16 -4.03 4.88 41.69
CA ILE A 16 -3.78 3.71 40.84
C ILE A 16 -3.25 2.53 41.67
N LEU A 17 -2.33 2.77 42.63
CA LEU A 17 -1.84 1.73 43.53
C LEU A 17 -2.92 1.20 44.51
N ALA A 18 -3.86 2.04 44.95
CA ALA A 18 -4.97 1.61 45.81
C ALA A 18 -6.04 0.80 45.06
N HIS A 19 -6.31 1.13 43.79
CA HIS A 19 -7.26 0.37 42.96
C HIS A 19 -6.75 -1.04 42.65
N VAL A 20 -5.43 -1.21 42.48
CA VAL A 20 -4.77 -2.52 42.31
C VAL A 20 -4.83 -3.40 43.56
N ARG A 21 -4.99 -2.82 44.76
CA ARG A 21 -5.07 -3.58 46.03
C ARG A 21 -6.49 -3.97 46.43
N ALA A 22 -7.50 -3.21 46.02
CA ALA A 22 -8.89 -3.46 46.40
C ALA A 22 -9.57 -4.59 45.60
N GLU A 23 -9.02 -4.94 44.44
CA GLU A 23 -9.59 -5.97 43.55
C GLU A 23 -9.07 -7.39 43.84
N ALA A 24 -8.14 -7.53 44.80
CA ALA A 24 -7.60 -8.82 45.24
C ALA A 24 -8.38 -9.49 46.39
N ASP A 25 -9.28 -8.77 47.09
CA ASP A 25 -9.91 -9.26 48.34
C ASP A 25 -11.43 -9.45 48.27
N ALA A 26 -12.08 -9.33 47.09
CA ALA A 26 -13.54 -9.39 46.99
C ALA A 26 -14.05 -10.35 45.89
N SER A 27 -13.90 -11.67 46.10
CA SER A 27 -14.93 -12.64 45.67
C SER A 27 -14.64 -14.06 46.18
N VAL A 28 -15.21 -14.41 47.34
CA VAL A 28 -15.54 -15.79 47.69
C VAL A 28 -17.03 -15.81 48.05
N SER A 29 -17.85 -16.36 47.17
CA SER A 29 -19.00 -17.18 47.54
C SER A 29 -19.55 -17.87 46.30
N ASP A 30 -19.58 -19.19 46.43
CA ASP A 30 -20.23 -20.19 45.61
C ASP A 30 -21.71 -19.87 45.34
N ASN A 31 -22.20 -20.22 44.15
CA ASN A 31 -23.48 -20.91 43.94
C ASN A 31 -23.66 -21.29 42.46
N VAL A 32 -23.85 -22.59 42.27
CA VAL A 32 -24.29 -23.30 41.09
C VAL A 32 -25.70 -22.87 40.69
N GLU A 33 -25.92 -22.54 39.41
CA GLU A 33 -27.20 -22.86 38.77
C GLU A 33 -27.09 -22.96 37.24
N GLU A 34 -27.53 -24.12 36.75
CA GLU A 34 -27.67 -24.53 35.37
C GLU A 34 -28.98 -23.95 34.79
N VAL A 35 -28.92 -23.12 33.73
CA VAL A 35 -30.10 -22.84 32.89
C VAL A 35 -29.72 -22.72 31.41
N LYS A 36 -30.52 -23.44 30.61
CA LYS A 36 -30.48 -23.64 29.16
C LYS A 36 -30.64 -22.38 28.29
N ALA A 37 -30.00 -22.46 27.13
CA ALA A 37 -30.44 -22.08 25.77
C ALA A 37 -31.21 -20.76 25.56
N ALA A 38 -30.64 -19.84 24.77
CA ALA A 38 -31.05 -19.56 23.38
C ALA A 38 -30.52 -18.20 22.88
N GLY A 39 -30.03 -18.20 21.63
CA GLY A 39 -30.14 -17.04 20.73
C GLY A 39 -28.91 -16.17 20.54
N SER A 40 -28.13 -16.44 19.49
CA SER A 40 -27.78 -15.45 18.42
C SER A 40 -26.65 -16.00 17.54
N ASN A 41 -27.01 -16.90 16.61
CA ASN A 41 -26.18 -17.28 15.47
C ASN A 41 -26.88 -16.74 14.21
N GLY A 42 -26.23 -15.85 13.46
CA GLY A 42 -26.85 -15.30 12.24
C GLY A 42 -25.90 -14.76 11.17
N ALA A 43 -24.73 -14.23 11.52
CA ALA A 43 -23.88 -13.57 10.54
C ALA A 43 -22.68 -14.43 10.07
N ASP A 44 -22.00 -15.11 10.99
CA ASP A 44 -20.67 -15.66 10.70
C ASP A 44 -20.70 -17.07 10.08
N SER A 45 -21.73 -17.88 10.35
CA SER A 45 -21.90 -19.20 9.70
C SER A 45 -22.27 -19.07 8.21
N ALA A 46 -23.00 -18.01 7.86
CA ALA A 46 -23.40 -17.74 6.49
C ALA A 46 -22.19 -17.37 5.60
N VAL A 47 -21.21 -16.65 6.16
CA VAL A 47 -19.98 -16.25 5.43
C VAL A 47 -19.06 -17.44 5.18
N ILE A 48 -18.89 -18.31 6.18
CA ILE A 48 -18.07 -19.53 6.05
C ILE A 48 -18.71 -20.50 5.05
N GLY A 49 -20.02 -20.74 5.14
CA GLY A 49 -20.74 -21.57 4.17
C GLY A 49 -20.68 -21.02 2.74
N LYS A 50 -20.69 -19.70 2.59
CA LYS A 50 -20.56 -19.02 1.28
C LYS A 50 -19.16 -19.14 0.68
N LEU A 51 -18.11 -19.10 1.49
CA LEU A 51 -16.74 -19.35 1.03
C LEU A 51 -16.52 -20.81 0.66
N GLN A 52 -17.06 -21.74 1.47
CA GLN A 52 -16.93 -23.17 1.23
C GLN A 52 -17.68 -23.63 -0.03
N SER A 53 -18.90 -23.13 -0.26
CA SER A 53 -19.64 -23.38 -1.51
C SER A 53 -18.93 -22.79 -2.75
N LYS A 54 -18.22 -21.67 -2.60
CA LYS A 54 -17.46 -21.07 -3.69
C LYS A 54 -16.18 -21.83 -4.01
N ILE A 55 -15.52 -22.40 -2.99
CA ILE A 55 -14.38 -23.31 -3.17
C ILE A 55 -14.84 -24.57 -3.90
N HIS A 56 -15.90 -25.26 -3.43
CA HIS A 56 -16.42 -26.44 -4.12
C HIS A 56 -16.91 -26.16 -5.55
N SER A 57 -17.49 -24.98 -5.78
CA SER A 57 -17.87 -24.57 -7.15
C SER A 57 -16.66 -24.37 -8.06
N LEU A 58 -15.57 -23.77 -7.55
CA LEU A 58 -14.32 -23.59 -8.31
C LEU A 58 -13.61 -24.93 -8.55
N GLU A 59 -13.57 -25.80 -7.54
CA GLU A 59 -13.03 -27.16 -7.66
C GLU A 59 -13.80 -27.96 -8.72
N SER A 60 -15.14 -27.92 -8.68
CA SER A 60 -15.99 -28.56 -9.69
C SER A 60 -15.74 -28.01 -11.10
N GLN A 61 -15.57 -26.69 -11.27
CA GLN A 61 -15.25 -26.09 -12.57
C GLN A 61 -13.87 -26.48 -13.10
N ILE A 62 -12.89 -26.66 -12.22
CA ILE A 62 -11.56 -27.14 -12.59
C ILE A 62 -11.64 -28.60 -13.04
N GLU A 63 -12.34 -29.45 -12.29
CA GLU A 63 -12.52 -30.87 -12.63
C GLU A 63 -13.28 -31.04 -13.96
N GLU A 64 -14.31 -30.23 -14.20
CA GLU A 64 -15.05 -30.16 -15.46
C GLU A 64 -14.11 -29.78 -16.62
N LYS A 65 -13.28 -28.75 -16.45
CA LYS A 65 -12.33 -28.31 -17.49
C LYS A 65 -11.27 -29.37 -17.78
N ILE A 66 -10.77 -30.07 -16.76
CA ILE A 66 -9.82 -31.18 -16.92
C ILE A 66 -10.47 -32.31 -17.73
N ARG A 67 -11.74 -32.65 -17.42
CA ARG A 67 -12.49 -33.66 -18.17
C ARG A 67 -12.67 -33.26 -19.65
N VAL A 68 -13.10 -32.03 -19.92
CA VAL A 68 -13.28 -31.52 -21.29
C VAL A 68 -11.96 -31.48 -22.07
N LEU A 69 -10.85 -31.12 -21.42
CA LEU A 69 -9.53 -31.19 -22.05
C LEU A 69 -9.17 -32.63 -22.43
N ARG A 70 -9.35 -33.58 -21.51
CA ARG A 70 -9.09 -35.00 -21.78
C ARG A 70 -9.92 -35.56 -22.92
N GLU A 71 -11.20 -35.18 -23.01
CA GLU A 71 -12.07 -35.57 -24.13
C GLU A 71 -11.61 -34.97 -25.46
N LYS A 72 -11.20 -33.68 -25.46
CA LYS A 72 -10.62 -33.04 -26.65
C LYS A 72 -9.32 -33.72 -27.09
N ASP A 73 -8.46 -34.11 -26.16
CA ASP A 73 -7.22 -34.84 -26.47
C ASP A 73 -7.50 -36.21 -27.09
N GLN A 74 -8.53 -36.92 -26.60
CA GLN A 74 -8.98 -38.18 -27.22
C GLN A 74 -9.50 -37.97 -28.65
N VAL A 75 -10.27 -36.89 -28.88
CA VAL A 75 -10.75 -36.53 -30.23
C VAL A 75 -9.60 -36.16 -31.16
N VAL A 76 -8.59 -35.44 -30.65
CA VAL A 76 -7.38 -35.10 -31.41
C VAL A 76 -6.60 -36.37 -31.78
N ALA A 77 -6.35 -37.26 -30.81
CA ALA A 77 -5.66 -38.53 -31.07
C ALA A 77 -6.41 -39.42 -32.08
N ALA A 78 -7.75 -39.46 -32.01
CA ALA A 78 -8.57 -40.16 -32.99
C ALA A 78 -8.45 -39.55 -34.41
N LYS A 79 -8.44 -38.21 -34.51
CA LYS A 79 -8.24 -37.52 -35.79
C LYS A 79 -6.83 -37.75 -36.34
N GLU A 80 -5.80 -37.76 -35.51
CA GLU A 80 -4.42 -38.08 -35.92
C GLU A 80 -4.30 -39.51 -36.44
N LYS A 81 -4.95 -40.48 -35.78
CA LYS A 81 -5.00 -41.87 -36.25
C LYS A 81 -5.65 -41.97 -37.63
N ILE A 82 -6.79 -41.30 -37.84
CA ILE A 82 -7.48 -41.26 -39.14
C ILE A 82 -6.59 -40.61 -40.21
N ILE A 83 -5.91 -39.50 -39.88
CA ILE A 83 -4.98 -38.84 -40.81
C ILE A 83 -3.83 -39.77 -41.19
N LYS A 84 -3.27 -40.52 -40.22
CA LYS A 84 -2.19 -41.47 -40.47
C LYS A 84 -2.65 -42.63 -41.35
N GLU A 85 -3.81 -43.23 -41.05
CA GLU A 85 -4.42 -44.27 -41.90
C GLU A 85 -4.69 -43.75 -43.32
N LYS A 86 -5.22 -42.52 -43.47
CA LYS A 86 -5.44 -41.90 -44.78
C LYS A 86 -4.12 -41.64 -45.51
N SER A 87 -3.09 -41.17 -44.82
CA SER A 87 -1.75 -41.00 -45.39
C SER A 87 -1.17 -42.33 -45.89
N ASP A 88 -1.29 -43.40 -45.09
CA ASP A 88 -0.80 -44.73 -45.45
C ASP A 88 -1.56 -45.31 -46.65
N THR A 89 -2.89 -45.09 -46.73
CA THR A 89 -3.68 -45.47 -47.91
C THR A 89 -3.28 -44.69 -49.16
N VAL A 90 -2.96 -43.40 -49.04
CA VAL A 90 -2.46 -42.60 -50.17
C VAL A 90 -1.10 -43.11 -50.64
N VAL A 91 -0.21 -43.50 -49.72
CA VAL A 91 1.09 -44.10 -50.08
C VAL A 91 0.89 -45.47 -50.75
N SER A 92 -0.01 -46.31 -50.23
CA SER A 92 -0.35 -47.61 -50.83
C SER A 92 -0.93 -47.44 -52.25
N LEU A 93 -1.92 -46.56 -52.42
CA LEU A 93 -2.51 -46.26 -53.73
C LEU A 93 -1.48 -45.67 -54.71
N LYS A 94 -0.56 -44.82 -54.23
CA LYS A 94 0.52 -44.29 -55.04
C LYS A 94 1.49 -45.38 -55.51
N ASN A 95 1.80 -46.34 -54.65
CA ASN A 95 2.63 -47.50 -54.99
C ASN A 95 1.90 -48.46 -55.95
N GLU A 96 0.59 -48.64 -55.77
CA GLU A 96 -0.25 -49.46 -56.65
C GLU A 96 -0.38 -48.84 -58.05
N ILE A 97 -0.60 -47.52 -58.15
CA ILE A 97 -0.55 -46.77 -59.43
C ILE A 97 0.83 -46.91 -60.09
N ALA A 98 1.92 -46.78 -59.33
CA ALA A 98 3.26 -46.98 -59.86
C ALA A 98 3.48 -48.43 -60.33
N SER A 99 2.87 -49.42 -59.67
CA SER A 99 2.93 -50.83 -60.07
C SER A 99 2.10 -51.13 -61.32
N LEU A 100 0.91 -50.53 -61.45
CA LEU A 100 0.03 -50.68 -62.61
C LEU A 100 0.61 -49.97 -63.84
N HIS A 101 1.27 -48.82 -63.65
CA HIS A 101 2.01 -48.14 -64.72
C HIS A 101 3.24 -48.95 -65.19
N LYS A 102 3.80 -49.82 -64.33
CA LYS A 102 4.89 -50.74 -64.67
C LYS A 102 4.41 -52.08 -65.26
N LYS A 103 3.12 -52.41 -65.11
CA LYS A 103 2.48 -53.65 -65.59
C LYS A 103 1.66 -53.47 -66.87
N GLY A 104 1.75 -52.30 -67.51
CA GLY A 104 1.07 -51.98 -68.76
C GLY A 104 1.70 -52.64 -70.00
N LYS A 105 1.46 -53.94 -70.18
CA LYS A 105 1.34 -54.56 -71.51
C LYS A 105 0.53 -55.87 -71.42
N LEU A 106 -0.54 -55.91 -72.23
CA LEU A 106 -1.47 -57.00 -72.59
C LEU A 106 -2.81 -57.09 -71.84
N ASP A 107 -3.82 -56.56 -72.55
CA ASP A 107 -5.21 -56.99 -72.82
C ASP A 107 -6.11 -57.51 -71.68
N THR A 108 -7.23 -56.78 -71.44
CA THR A 108 -8.58 -57.23 -71.83
C THR A 108 -9.57 -56.05 -71.80
N ALA A 109 -10.45 -56.01 -72.80
CA ALA A 109 -11.37 -54.91 -73.11
C ALA A 109 -12.60 -54.79 -72.20
N GLU A 110 -12.67 -55.53 -71.08
CA GLU A 110 -13.82 -55.52 -70.15
C GLU A 110 -13.48 -54.92 -68.76
N GLU A 111 -12.20 -54.84 -68.39
CA GLU A 111 -11.72 -54.13 -67.17
C GLU A 111 -11.51 -52.62 -67.40
N VAL A 112 -11.29 -52.20 -68.64
CA VAL A 112 -11.14 -50.78 -69.04
C VAL A 112 -12.41 -49.98 -68.72
N GLY A 113 -13.60 -50.57 -68.89
CA GLY A 113 -14.88 -49.92 -68.57
C GLY A 113 -15.09 -49.68 -67.07
N LYS A 114 -14.69 -50.63 -66.21
CA LYS A 114 -14.75 -50.49 -64.73
C LYS A 114 -13.67 -49.55 -64.21
N ALA A 115 -12.48 -49.55 -64.82
CA ALA A 115 -11.42 -48.60 -64.51
C ALA A 115 -11.79 -47.17 -64.93
N HIS A 116 -12.44 -46.98 -66.08
CA HIS A 116 -12.94 -45.67 -66.52
C HIS A 116 -14.09 -45.16 -65.64
N ALA A 117 -15.04 -46.02 -65.24
CA ALA A 117 -16.09 -45.61 -64.29
C ALA A 117 -15.53 -45.20 -62.92
N ARG A 118 -14.50 -45.90 -62.42
CA ARG A 118 -13.80 -45.52 -61.16
C ARG A 118 -12.95 -44.26 -61.33
N ALA A 119 -12.32 -44.07 -62.48
CA ALA A 119 -11.57 -42.86 -62.79
C ALA A 119 -12.50 -41.64 -62.87
N GLU A 120 -13.68 -41.78 -63.48
CA GLU A 120 -14.68 -40.72 -63.59
C GLU A 120 -15.30 -40.36 -62.20
N ASP A 121 -15.50 -41.35 -61.32
CA ASP A 121 -15.94 -41.10 -59.95
C ASP A 121 -14.84 -40.42 -59.09
N LEU A 122 -13.59 -40.86 -59.22
CA LEU A 122 -12.45 -40.21 -58.58
C LEU A 122 -12.25 -38.78 -59.09
N GLU A 123 -12.44 -38.54 -60.38
CA GLU A 123 -12.36 -37.21 -60.99
C GLU A 123 -13.44 -36.27 -60.43
N LYS A 124 -14.68 -36.75 -60.25
CA LYS A 124 -15.75 -36.02 -59.56
C LYS A 124 -15.42 -35.72 -58.09
N GLN A 125 -14.80 -36.64 -57.37
CA GLN A 125 -14.36 -36.41 -56.00
C GLN A 125 -13.23 -35.37 -55.93
N VAL A 126 -12.28 -35.41 -56.87
CA VAL A 126 -11.20 -34.42 -56.98
C VAL A 126 -11.76 -33.04 -57.31
N GLU A 127 -12.71 -32.93 -58.25
CA GLU A 127 -13.38 -31.66 -58.54
C GLU A 127 -14.15 -31.10 -57.34
N LYS A 128 -14.81 -31.96 -56.58
CA LYS A 128 -15.51 -31.55 -55.35
C LYS A 128 -14.53 -31.02 -54.29
N LEU A 129 -13.44 -31.74 -54.03
CA LEU A 129 -12.39 -31.29 -53.12
C LEU A 129 -11.72 -30.00 -53.58
N ARG A 130 -11.56 -29.80 -54.90
CA ARG A 130 -11.00 -28.58 -55.47
C ARG A 130 -11.90 -27.37 -55.24
N LYS A 131 -13.22 -27.53 -55.36
CA LYS A 131 -14.21 -26.50 -55.04
C LYS A 131 -14.21 -26.16 -53.54
N ASP A 132 -14.20 -27.17 -52.67
CA ASP A 132 -14.14 -26.98 -51.22
C ASP A 132 -12.84 -26.28 -50.78
N LEU A 133 -11.70 -26.65 -51.38
CA LEU A 133 -10.40 -26.03 -51.13
C LEU A 133 -10.38 -24.55 -51.56
N HIS A 134 -10.97 -24.23 -52.71
CA HIS A 134 -11.10 -22.84 -53.16
C HIS A 134 -12.00 -22.01 -52.21
N LEU A 135 -13.10 -22.59 -51.72
CA LEU A 135 -13.98 -21.97 -50.71
C LEU A 135 -13.22 -21.70 -49.40
N LYS A 136 -12.38 -22.64 -48.96
CA LYS A 136 -11.57 -22.47 -47.73
C LYS A 136 -10.48 -21.41 -47.89
N ILE A 137 -9.90 -21.29 -49.09
CA ILE A 137 -8.93 -20.23 -49.39
C ILE A 137 -9.60 -18.85 -49.34
N SER A 138 -10.78 -18.69 -49.95
CA SER A 138 -11.47 -17.39 -49.89
C SER A 138 -11.95 -17.03 -48.46
N GLU A 139 -12.36 -18.01 -47.65
CA GLU A 139 -12.64 -17.80 -46.23
C GLU A 139 -11.39 -17.39 -45.45
N LYS A 140 -10.23 -18.00 -45.75
CA LYS A 140 -8.94 -17.64 -45.14
C LYS A 140 -8.57 -16.20 -45.49
N ASP A 141 -8.68 -15.80 -46.75
CA ASP A 141 -8.35 -14.44 -47.20
C ASP A 141 -9.24 -13.39 -46.52
N LEU A 142 -10.53 -13.69 -46.33
CA LEU A 142 -11.45 -12.85 -45.58
C LEU A 142 -11.04 -12.71 -44.10
N LEU A 143 -10.62 -13.80 -43.47
CA LEU A 143 -10.13 -13.78 -42.09
C LEU A 143 -8.81 -13.01 -41.96
N GLU A 144 -7.89 -13.19 -42.91
CA GLU A 144 -6.61 -12.49 -42.96
C GLU A 144 -6.81 -10.97 -43.14
N ALA A 145 -7.77 -10.55 -43.97
CA ALA A 145 -8.17 -9.15 -44.08
C ALA A 145 -8.73 -8.59 -42.76
N ARG A 146 -9.56 -9.35 -42.04
CA ARG A 146 -10.07 -8.94 -40.71
C ARG A 146 -8.99 -8.86 -39.65
N VAL A 147 -8.02 -9.79 -39.67
CA VAL A 147 -6.87 -9.79 -38.75
C VAL A 147 -6.02 -8.54 -38.99
N THR A 148 -5.67 -8.24 -40.24
CA THR A 148 -4.87 -7.04 -40.57
C THR A 148 -5.60 -5.73 -40.24
N GLU A 149 -6.94 -5.68 -40.39
CA GLU A 149 -7.75 -4.54 -39.95
C GLU A 149 -7.73 -4.39 -38.42
N ALA A 150 -7.84 -5.51 -37.68
CA ALA A 150 -7.76 -5.51 -36.22
C ALA A 150 -6.37 -5.10 -35.72
N GLU A 151 -5.30 -5.60 -36.34
CA GLU A 151 -3.90 -5.24 -36.03
C GLU A 151 -3.66 -3.74 -36.20
N LYS A 152 -4.26 -3.10 -37.23
CA LYS A 152 -4.17 -1.64 -37.42
C LYS A 152 -4.90 -0.84 -36.34
N LYS A 153 -5.94 -1.39 -35.70
CA LYS A 153 -6.67 -0.72 -34.60
C LYS A 153 -5.93 -0.82 -33.26
N VAL A 154 -5.06 -1.81 -33.08
CA VAL A 154 -4.24 -1.98 -31.85
C VAL A 154 -3.39 -0.74 -31.52
N PRO A 155 -2.59 -0.16 -32.43
CA PRO A 155 -1.77 1.02 -32.09
C PRO A 155 -2.61 2.26 -31.78
N GLU A 156 -3.76 2.43 -32.43
CA GLU A 156 -4.68 3.55 -32.15
C GLU A 156 -5.28 3.44 -30.73
N LEU A 157 -5.71 2.23 -30.34
CA LEU A 157 -6.19 1.96 -28.99
C LEU A 157 -5.07 2.11 -27.97
N ASN A 158 -3.85 1.68 -28.29
CA ASN A 158 -2.70 1.83 -27.40
C ASN A 158 -2.34 3.31 -27.18
N ALA A 159 -2.37 4.14 -28.22
CA ALA A 159 -2.16 5.58 -28.12
C ALA A 159 -3.24 6.25 -27.24
N LYS A 160 -4.50 5.85 -27.40
CA LYS A 160 -5.61 6.30 -26.52
C LYS A 160 -5.38 5.87 -25.07
N LEU A 161 -4.93 4.65 -24.82
CA LEU A 161 -4.64 4.12 -23.49
C LEU A 161 -3.50 4.92 -22.81
N LEU A 162 -2.41 5.19 -23.53
CA LEU A 162 -1.30 6.02 -23.02
C LEU A 162 -1.76 7.45 -22.68
N SER A 163 -2.63 8.05 -23.51
CA SER A 163 -3.17 9.38 -23.24
C SER A 163 -4.05 9.42 -21.99
N LEU A 164 -4.89 8.41 -21.78
CA LEU A 164 -5.73 8.26 -20.60
C LEU A 164 -4.87 8.03 -19.34
N GLN A 165 -3.83 7.21 -19.45
CA GLN A 165 -2.90 6.97 -18.35
C GLN A 165 -2.23 8.28 -17.90
N LYS A 166 -1.78 9.11 -18.85
CA LYS A 166 -1.21 10.44 -18.55
C LYS A 166 -2.21 11.36 -17.83
N ILE A 167 -3.46 11.38 -18.26
CA ILE A 167 -4.53 12.17 -17.60
C ILE A 167 -4.76 11.69 -16.16
N ILE A 168 -4.78 10.37 -15.93
CA ILE A 168 -4.94 9.77 -14.60
C ILE A 168 -3.78 10.19 -13.68
N ASP A 169 -2.54 10.11 -14.17
CA ASP A 169 -1.37 10.49 -13.39
C ASP A 169 -1.36 12.00 -13.05
N ASP A 170 -1.75 12.86 -13.99
CA ASP A 170 -1.91 14.30 -13.77
C ASP A 170 -3.00 14.60 -12.72
N GLN A 171 -4.15 13.91 -12.77
CA GLN A 171 -5.20 14.06 -11.76
C GLN A 171 -4.75 13.57 -10.38
N ARG A 172 -4.04 12.44 -10.31
CA ARG A 172 -3.48 11.90 -9.07
C ARG A 172 -2.48 12.86 -8.43
N ALA A 173 -1.65 13.52 -9.23
CA ALA A 173 -0.73 14.54 -8.77
C ALA A 173 -1.46 15.77 -8.20
N LYS A 174 -2.55 16.21 -8.83
CA LYS A 174 -3.40 17.32 -8.32
C LYS A 174 -4.04 16.96 -6.97
N ILE A 175 -4.61 15.75 -6.84
CA ILE A 175 -5.22 15.27 -5.59
C ILE A 175 -4.19 15.25 -4.44
N ARG A 176 -2.97 14.77 -4.69
CA ARG A 176 -1.89 14.79 -3.69
C ARG A 176 -1.46 16.20 -3.27
N LYS A 177 -1.57 17.19 -4.15
CA LYS A 177 -1.27 18.59 -3.82
C LYS A 177 -2.37 19.19 -2.93
N THR A 178 -3.64 18.95 -3.27
CA THR A 178 -4.77 19.44 -2.48
C THR A 178 -4.83 18.77 -1.11
N GLN A 179 -4.53 17.48 -1.02
CA GLN A 179 -4.51 16.74 0.24
C GLN A 179 -3.42 17.25 1.20
N ARG A 180 -2.21 17.52 0.70
CA ARG A 180 -1.15 18.14 1.52
C ARG A 180 -1.51 19.55 1.99
N ALA A 181 -2.15 20.35 1.14
CA ALA A 181 -2.61 21.68 1.53
C ALA A 181 -3.70 21.61 2.62
N LEU A 182 -4.59 20.62 2.55
CA LEU A 182 -5.59 20.35 3.58
C LEU A 182 -4.93 19.98 4.91
N GLU A 183 -4.00 19.03 4.90
CA GLU A 183 -3.29 18.55 6.10
C GLU A 183 -2.52 19.69 6.80
N ILE A 184 -1.83 20.54 6.02
CA ILE A 184 -1.17 21.74 6.55
C ILE A 184 -2.18 22.70 7.18
N ALA A 185 -3.33 22.94 6.52
CA ALA A 185 -4.35 23.83 7.05
C ALA A 185 -4.98 23.27 8.34
N GLU A 186 -5.19 21.97 8.44
CA GLU A 186 -5.67 21.29 9.64
C GLU A 186 -4.66 21.39 10.80
N GLU A 187 -3.38 21.17 10.53
CA GLU A 187 -2.31 21.34 11.54
C GLU A 187 -2.21 22.78 12.04
N GLU A 188 -2.25 23.77 11.13
CA GLU A 188 -2.22 25.19 11.48
C GLU A 188 -3.45 25.60 12.31
N LEU A 189 -4.63 25.09 11.96
CA LEU A 189 -5.86 25.29 12.73
C LEU A 189 -5.75 24.70 14.13
N MET A 190 -5.27 23.47 14.27
CA MET A 190 -5.11 22.81 15.58
C MET A 190 -4.10 23.55 16.45
N LYS A 191 -3.00 24.02 15.86
CA LYS A 191 -2.00 24.85 16.54
C LYS A 191 -2.59 26.20 16.97
N ALA A 192 -3.33 26.88 16.10
CA ALA A 192 -3.98 28.15 16.43
C ALA A 192 -5.02 27.99 17.56
N LYS A 193 -5.82 26.92 17.55
CA LYS A 193 -6.73 26.58 18.65
C LYS A 193 -5.97 26.35 19.97
N PHE A 194 -4.87 25.62 19.93
CA PHE A 194 -4.06 25.39 21.13
C PHE A 194 -3.39 26.68 21.65
N GLU A 195 -2.86 27.52 20.76
CA GLU A 195 -2.30 28.83 21.12
C GLU A 195 -3.38 29.77 21.68
N ALA A 196 -4.58 29.79 21.10
CA ALA A 196 -5.69 30.60 21.61
C ALA A 196 -6.12 30.12 23.00
N THR A 197 -6.35 28.81 23.18
CA THR A 197 -6.79 28.26 24.47
C THR A 197 -5.74 28.40 25.57
N SER A 198 -4.45 28.28 25.26
CA SER A 198 -3.36 28.54 26.22
C SER A 198 -3.28 30.03 26.59
N ARG A 199 -3.32 30.94 25.61
CA ARG A 199 -3.34 32.39 25.89
C ARG A 199 -4.57 32.82 26.68
N THR A 200 -5.75 32.25 26.40
CA THR A 200 -6.96 32.55 27.20
C THR A 200 -6.80 32.08 28.65
N LYS A 201 -6.18 30.92 28.89
CA LYS A 201 -5.88 30.45 30.26
C LYS A 201 -4.84 31.32 30.96
N ASP A 202 -3.76 31.68 30.27
CA ASP A 202 -2.72 32.57 30.79
C ASP A 202 -3.29 33.95 31.12
N LEU A 203 -4.14 34.50 30.25
CA LEU A 203 -4.87 35.74 30.49
C LEU A 203 -5.82 35.60 31.68
N MET A 204 -6.65 34.56 31.74
CA MET A 204 -7.58 34.35 32.85
C MET A 204 -6.85 34.20 34.20
N GLN A 205 -5.66 33.59 34.20
CA GLN A 205 -4.83 33.41 35.38
C GLN A 205 -4.06 34.69 35.78
N ALA A 206 -3.54 35.44 34.81
CA ALA A 206 -2.87 36.73 35.06
C ALA A 206 -3.87 37.83 35.48
N HIS A 207 -5.10 37.76 34.96
CA HIS A 207 -6.12 38.78 35.20
C HIS A 207 -7.03 38.52 36.41
N GLY A 208 -7.12 37.29 36.92
CA GLY A 208 -7.88 36.98 38.14
C GLY A 208 -7.38 37.68 39.42
N ALA A 209 -6.17 38.25 39.38
CA ALA A 209 -5.56 38.99 40.50
C ALA A 209 -5.27 40.48 40.19
N TRP A 210 -5.48 40.96 38.95
CA TRP A 210 -5.10 42.31 38.52
C TRP A 210 -6.21 43.12 37.82
N LEU A 211 -7.28 42.49 37.31
CA LEU A 211 -8.37 43.24 36.69
C LEU A 211 -9.29 43.87 37.75
N PRO A 212 -9.59 45.18 37.66
CA PRO A 212 -10.63 45.80 38.47
C PRO A 212 -11.96 45.04 38.33
N PRO A 213 -12.75 44.87 39.41
CA PRO A 213 -14.00 44.09 39.38
C PRO A 213 -14.97 44.49 38.26
N TRP A 214 -15.02 45.77 37.89
CA TRP A 214 -15.87 46.27 36.80
C TRP A 214 -15.47 45.75 35.41
N LEU A 215 -14.16 45.53 35.16
CA LEU A 215 -13.66 45.06 33.87
C LEU A 215 -13.78 43.53 33.73
N ALA A 216 -13.65 42.79 34.85
CA ALA A 216 -13.95 41.36 34.90
C ALA A 216 -15.43 41.10 34.56
N VAL A 217 -16.35 41.89 35.12
CA VAL A 217 -17.79 41.82 34.80
C VAL A 217 -18.04 42.16 33.32
N HIS A 218 -17.38 43.16 32.76
CA HIS A 218 -17.51 43.50 31.34
C HIS A 218 -17.01 42.40 30.40
N LEU A 219 -15.90 41.72 30.72
CA LEU A 219 -15.40 40.60 29.92
C LEU A 219 -16.34 39.39 29.96
N ILE A 220 -16.91 39.09 31.13
CA ILE A 220 -17.92 38.03 31.27
C ILE A 220 -19.17 38.37 30.44
N ASN A 221 -19.64 39.62 30.49
CA ASN A 221 -20.77 40.08 29.69
C ASN A 221 -20.48 40.01 28.18
N TYR A 222 -19.28 40.42 27.74
CA TYR A 222 -18.88 40.30 26.34
C TYR A 222 -18.78 38.84 25.88
N GLN A 223 -18.25 37.95 26.72
CA GLN A 223 -18.21 36.51 26.44
C GLN A 223 -19.62 35.94 26.27
N ALA A 224 -20.57 36.30 27.15
CA ALA A 224 -21.95 35.86 27.06
C ALA A 224 -22.63 36.33 25.76
N ILE A 225 -22.41 37.58 25.35
CA ILE A 225 -22.93 38.12 24.07
C ILE A 225 -22.31 37.38 22.87
N LEU A 226 -21.01 37.10 22.91
CA LEU A 226 -20.34 36.33 21.86
C LEU A 226 -20.88 34.90 21.77
N GLU A 227 -21.09 34.23 22.90
CA GLU A 227 -21.65 32.88 22.96
C GLU A 227 -23.11 32.86 22.45
N GLN A 228 -23.91 33.87 22.80
CA GLN A 228 -25.27 34.02 22.31
C GLN A 228 -25.30 34.24 20.80
N ASN A 229 -24.50 35.17 20.28
CA ASN A 229 -24.39 35.41 18.83
C ASN A 229 -23.83 34.20 18.08
N TRP A 230 -22.89 33.47 18.66
CA TRP A 230 -22.41 32.21 18.11
C TRP A 230 -23.53 31.18 18.04
N LYS A 231 -24.36 31.03 19.07
CA LYS A 231 -25.51 30.10 19.05
C LYS A 231 -26.58 30.51 18.05
N VAL A 232 -26.89 31.81 17.93
CA VAL A 232 -27.98 32.31 17.07
C VAL A 232 -27.55 32.35 15.59
N HIS A 233 -26.31 32.73 15.29
CA HIS A 233 -25.87 32.97 13.90
C HIS A 233 -24.71 32.08 13.46
N GLY A 234 -23.71 31.87 14.31
CA GLY A 234 -22.50 31.12 13.95
C GLY A 234 -22.74 29.62 13.77
N LYS A 235 -23.39 28.99 14.74
CA LYS A 235 -23.67 27.55 14.75
C LYS A 235 -24.59 27.13 13.60
N PRO A 236 -25.73 27.81 13.33
CA PRO A 236 -26.59 27.45 12.21
C PRO A 236 -25.90 27.60 10.84
N ALA A 237 -25.05 28.61 10.66
CA ALA A 237 -24.28 28.80 9.43
C ALA A 237 -23.23 27.68 9.23
N LEU A 238 -22.56 27.27 10.31
CA LEU A 238 -21.61 26.15 10.29
C LEU A 238 -22.33 24.82 9.99
N ASP A 239 -23.46 24.58 10.65
CA ASP A 239 -24.27 23.36 10.45
C ASP A 239 -24.80 23.29 9.00
N LEU A 240 -25.18 24.42 8.41
CA LEU A 240 -25.59 24.51 7.01
C LEU A 240 -24.43 24.16 6.05
N LEU A 241 -23.21 24.61 6.34
CA LEU A 241 -22.02 24.28 5.54
C LEU A 241 -21.68 22.79 5.65
N ILE A 242 -21.77 22.22 6.86
CA ILE A 242 -21.55 20.78 7.09
C ILE A 242 -22.58 19.96 6.32
N LYS A 243 -23.87 20.32 6.39
CA LYS A 243 -24.93 19.66 5.61
C LYS A 243 -24.66 19.72 4.11
N LYS A 244 -24.32 20.90 3.57
CA LYS A 244 -23.98 21.05 2.14
C LYS A 244 -22.74 20.24 1.73
N ALA A 245 -21.74 20.15 2.61
CA ALA A 245 -20.56 19.33 2.35
C ALA A 245 -20.91 17.82 2.30
N ILE A 246 -21.79 17.35 3.18
CA ILE A 246 -22.28 15.98 3.19
C ILE A 246 -23.12 15.69 1.93
N GLU A 247 -24.03 16.59 1.55
CA GLU A 247 -24.82 16.46 0.32
C GLU A 247 -23.93 16.42 -0.93
N LYS A 248 -22.90 17.27 -1.01
CA LYS A 248 -21.96 17.27 -2.14
C LYS A 248 -21.07 16.03 -2.18
N LYS A 249 -20.71 15.48 -1.02
CA LYS A 249 -20.02 14.19 -0.92
C LYS A 249 -20.91 13.05 -1.43
N ALA A 250 -22.18 12.99 -1.01
CA ALA A 250 -23.13 11.98 -1.48
C ALA A 250 -23.35 12.05 -2.99
N GLN A 251 -23.48 13.27 -3.55
CA GLN A 251 -23.55 13.47 -5.01
C GLN A 251 -22.30 13.00 -5.75
N ALA A 252 -21.11 13.19 -5.17
CA ALA A 252 -19.86 12.71 -5.75
C ALA A 252 -19.72 11.18 -5.67
N GLU A 253 -20.22 10.55 -4.60
CA GLU A 253 -20.27 9.09 -4.46
C GLU A 253 -21.24 8.46 -5.48
N GLU A 254 -22.44 9.03 -5.70
CA GLU A 254 -23.38 8.58 -6.73
C GLU A 254 -22.82 8.74 -8.15
N TRP A 255 -22.16 9.87 -8.44
CA TRP A 255 -21.52 10.08 -9.75
C TRP A 255 -20.35 9.09 -9.97
N ALA A 256 -19.59 8.77 -8.93
CA ALA A 256 -18.43 7.88 -9.03
C ALA A 256 -18.83 6.39 -9.05
N ALA A 257 -19.94 5.99 -8.43
CA ALA A 257 -20.40 4.60 -8.36
C ALA A 257 -20.41 3.87 -9.72
N PRO A 258 -21.05 4.37 -10.80
CA PRO A 258 -21.08 3.68 -12.09
C PRO A 258 -19.69 3.59 -12.75
N HIS A 259 -18.82 4.57 -12.52
CA HIS A 259 -17.46 4.57 -13.04
C HIS A 259 -16.55 3.61 -12.28
N VAL A 260 -16.70 3.51 -10.95
CA VAL A 260 -16.01 2.55 -10.10
C VAL A 260 -16.45 1.12 -10.43
N GLU A 261 -17.75 0.89 -10.63
CA GLU A 261 -18.26 -0.41 -11.07
C GLU A 261 -17.76 -0.78 -12.47
N THR A 262 -17.71 0.17 -13.41
CA THR A 262 -17.16 -0.06 -14.75
C THR A 262 -15.67 -0.37 -14.69
N VAL A 263 -14.91 0.32 -13.84
CA VAL A 263 -13.49 0.02 -13.62
C VAL A 263 -13.32 -1.36 -13.02
N LYS A 264 -14.09 -1.70 -11.99
CA LYS A 264 -14.04 -3.00 -11.30
C LYS A 264 -14.44 -4.18 -12.20
N THR A 265 -15.43 -3.99 -13.07
CA THR A 265 -16.01 -5.08 -13.88
C THR A 265 -15.38 -5.22 -15.26
N LYS A 266 -14.99 -4.13 -15.93
CA LYS A 266 -14.43 -4.17 -17.29
C LYS A 266 -12.91 -3.96 -17.32
N PHE A 267 -12.42 -2.95 -16.60
CA PHE A 267 -11.01 -2.58 -16.70
C PHE A 267 -10.10 -3.43 -15.84
N VAL A 268 -10.46 -3.73 -14.59
CA VAL A 268 -9.62 -4.55 -13.68
C VAL A 268 -9.33 -5.94 -14.27
N PRO A 269 -10.29 -6.68 -14.85
CA PRO A 269 -10.00 -7.96 -15.52
C PRO A 269 -9.14 -7.79 -16.78
N ALA A 270 -9.46 -6.83 -17.65
CA ALA A 270 -8.71 -6.60 -18.88
C ALA A 270 -7.25 -6.17 -18.62
N ILE A 271 -7.05 -5.31 -17.62
CA ILE A 271 -5.74 -4.90 -17.12
C ILE A 271 -5.03 -6.13 -16.54
N LYS A 272 -5.67 -6.93 -15.69
CA LYS A 272 -5.04 -8.12 -15.11
C LYS A 272 -4.55 -9.11 -16.18
N GLU A 273 -5.37 -9.39 -17.19
CA GLU A 273 -4.99 -10.25 -18.32
C GLU A 273 -3.80 -9.67 -19.11
N GLN A 274 -3.84 -8.36 -19.41
CA GLN A 274 -2.74 -7.69 -20.10
C GLN A 274 -1.46 -7.61 -19.27
N TRP A 275 -1.56 -7.43 -17.95
CA TRP A 275 -0.40 -7.41 -17.06
C TRP A 275 0.26 -8.78 -16.93
N VAL A 276 -0.50 -9.88 -16.98
CA VAL A 276 0.07 -11.24 -17.01
C VAL A 276 0.84 -11.46 -18.32
N VAL A 277 0.30 -11.01 -19.46
CA VAL A 277 0.97 -11.10 -20.77
C VAL A 277 2.19 -10.19 -20.86
N ILE A 278 2.13 -8.99 -20.29
CA ILE A 278 3.27 -8.06 -20.26
C ILE A 278 4.34 -8.58 -19.29
N ALA A 279 3.97 -9.05 -18.09
CA ALA A 279 4.91 -9.61 -17.12
C ALA A 279 5.68 -10.80 -17.74
N THR A 280 4.97 -11.74 -18.36
CA THR A 280 5.59 -12.91 -19.02
C THR A 280 6.55 -12.54 -20.17
N ASN A 281 6.27 -11.48 -20.93
CA ASN A 281 7.15 -11.03 -22.01
C ASN A 281 8.31 -10.13 -21.54
N VAL A 282 8.10 -9.34 -20.48
CA VAL A 282 9.06 -8.31 -20.02
C VAL A 282 10.00 -8.87 -18.95
N GLU A 283 9.59 -9.87 -18.18
CA GLU A 283 10.40 -10.52 -17.15
C GLU A 283 11.79 -10.99 -17.63
N PRO A 284 11.95 -11.69 -18.76
CA PRO A 284 13.28 -12.07 -19.24
C PRO A 284 14.15 -10.85 -19.64
N HIS A 285 13.55 -9.79 -20.16
CA HIS A 285 14.26 -8.56 -20.53
C HIS A 285 14.70 -7.75 -19.31
N VAL A 286 13.88 -7.69 -18.27
CA VAL A 286 14.22 -7.03 -17.00
C VAL A 286 15.32 -7.82 -16.30
N GLN A 287 15.27 -9.15 -16.28
CA GLN A 287 16.36 -9.97 -15.73
C GLN A 287 17.67 -9.78 -16.51
N THR A 288 17.60 -9.71 -17.85
CA THR A 288 18.77 -9.45 -18.71
C THR A 288 19.34 -8.04 -18.53
N LEU A 289 18.48 -7.02 -18.40
CA LEU A 289 18.91 -5.67 -18.09
C LEU A 289 19.53 -5.60 -16.70
N THR A 290 18.90 -6.19 -15.70
CA THR A 290 19.38 -6.19 -14.31
C THR A 290 20.77 -6.82 -14.23
N THR A 291 20.98 -7.98 -14.85
CA THR A 291 22.29 -8.65 -14.92
C THR A 291 23.34 -7.78 -15.61
N LYS A 292 23.06 -7.25 -16.80
CA LYS A 292 23.98 -6.34 -17.50
C LYS A 292 24.29 -5.05 -16.73
N THR A 293 23.31 -4.51 -16.01
CA THR A 293 23.50 -3.28 -15.23
C THR A 293 24.40 -3.55 -14.01
N VAL A 294 24.24 -4.71 -13.37
CA VAL A 294 25.13 -5.16 -12.28
C VAL A 294 26.55 -5.38 -12.79
N GLU A 295 26.73 -6.01 -13.96
CA GLU A 295 28.04 -6.19 -14.59
C GLU A 295 28.70 -4.84 -14.93
N ILE A 296 27.97 -3.93 -15.58
CA ILE A 296 28.48 -2.58 -15.89
C ILE A 296 28.83 -1.82 -14.61
N TYR A 297 28.03 -1.96 -13.56
CA TYR A 297 28.29 -1.34 -12.27
C TYR A 297 29.56 -1.87 -11.61
N GLU A 298 29.78 -3.20 -11.58
CA GLU A 298 31.00 -3.77 -11.03
C GLU A 298 32.24 -3.38 -11.86
N VAL A 299 32.16 -3.40 -13.20
CA VAL A 299 33.24 -2.92 -14.08
C VAL A 299 33.53 -1.44 -13.85
N SER A 300 32.49 -0.61 -13.72
CA SER A 300 32.64 0.81 -13.42
C SER A 300 33.27 1.04 -12.05
N LYS A 301 32.87 0.26 -11.05
CA LYS A 301 33.40 0.33 -9.69
C LYS A 301 34.88 -0.06 -9.68
N GLU A 302 35.27 -1.13 -10.38
CA GLU A 302 36.67 -1.53 -10.55
C GLU A 302 37.49 -0.44 -11.27
N ALA A 303 36.95 0.19 -12.32
CA ALA A 303 37.63 1.26 -13.07
C ALA A 303 37.78 2.56 -12.27
N VAL A 304 36.81 2.89 -11.41
CA VAL A 304 36.79 4.13 -10.63
C VAL A 304 37.56 3.98 -9.31
N THR A 305 37.65 2.78 -8.75
CA THR A 305 38.42 2.49 -7.52
C THR A 305 39.84 3.10 -7.51
N PRO A 306 40.70 2.93 -8.54
CA PRO A 306 42.04 3.52 -8.53
C PRO A 306 42.02 5.06 -8.54
N HIS A 307 40.97 5.68 -9.08
CA HIS A 307 40.83 7.15 -9.07
C HIS A 307 40.39 7.66 -7.70
N ILE A 308 39.50 6.94 -7.02
CA ILE A 308 39.11 7.23 -5.63
C ILE A 308 40.33 7.12 -4.72
N VAL A 309 41.13 6.06 -4.87
CA VAL A 309 42.38 5.88 -4.10
C VAL A 309 43.35 7.04 -4.35
N LYS A 310 43.55 7.47 -5.61
CA LYS A 310 44.39 8.64 -5.93
C LYS A 310 43.87 9.94 -5.31
N VAL A 311 42.56 10.18 -5.34
CA VAL A 311 41.95 11.36 -4.69
C VAL A 311 42.13 11.28 -3.17
N GLN A 312 41.97 10.10 -2.58
CA GLN A 312 42.20 9.88 -1.17
C GLN A 312 43.68 10.11 -0.79
N GLU A 313 44.63 9.62 -1.59
CA GLU A 313 46.07 9.86 -1.42
C GLU A 313 46.41 11.35 -1.54
N LEU A 314 45.81 12.07 -2.49
CA LEU A 314 46.00 13.52 -2.65
C LEU A 314 45.39 14.32 -1.49
N ALA A 315 44.25 13.89 -0.96
CA ALA A 315 43.58 14.57 0.14
C ALA A 315 44.22 14.26 1.50
N ASN A 316 44.82 13.07 1.66
CA ASN A 316 45.43 12.62 2.90
C ASN A 316 46.44 13.62 3.50
N PRO A 317 47.42 14.19 2.77
CA PRO A 317 48.35 15.17 3.34
C PRO A 317 47.64 16.42 3.89
N TYR A 318 46.59 16.91 3.22
CA TYR A 318 45.80 18.05 3.72
C TYR A 318 45.03 17.72 4.99
N PHE A 319 44.46 16.52 5.10
CA PHE A 319 43.82 16.06 6.34
C PHE A 319 44.85 15.87 7.47
N GLN A 320 46.05 15.39 7.15
CA GLN A 320 47.14 15.28 8.13
C GLN A 320 47.63 16.65 8.61
N GLU A 321 47.73 17.65 7.73
CA GLU A 321 48.05 19.03 8.12
C GLU A 321 46.94 19.65 8.96
N LEU A 322 45.68 19.51 8.55
CA LEU A 322 44.54 19.99 9.32
C LEU A 322 44.48 19.31 10.69
N ARG A 323 44.79 18.01 10.75
CA ARG A 323 44.92 17.27 12.01
C ARG A 323 46.04 17.84 12.87
N LYS A 324 47.24 18.06 12.34
CA LYS A 324 48.35 18.69 13.09
C LYS A 324 47.96 20.06 13.66
N VAL A 325 47.21 20.87 12.89
CA VAL A 325 46.74 22.19 13.33
C VAL A 325 45.64 22.08 14.38
N SER A 326 44.68 21.16 14.20
CA SER A 326 43.49 21.07 15.05
C SER A 326 43.68 20.23 16.32
N GLU A 327 44.54 19.22 16.28
CA GLU A 327 44.85 18.31 17.39
C GLU A 327 45.25 19.03 18.70
N PRO A 328 46.12 20.07 18.71
CA PRO A 328 46.41 20.79 19.95
C PRO A 328 45.18 21.53 20.51
N TYR A 329 44.30 22.08 19.66
CA TYR A 329 43.07 22.74 20.12
C TYR A 329 42.04 21.75 20.63
N ILE A 330 41.86 20.61 19.95
CA ILE A 330 40.98 19.52 20.39
C ILE A 330 41.48 18.97 21.72
N ASN A 331 42.79 18.75 21.85
CA ASN A 331 43.40 18.28 23.09
C ASN A 331 43.28 19.32 24.20
N HIS A 332 43.39 20.62 23.90
CA HIS A 332 43.20 21.68 24.88
C HIS A 332 41.75 21.76 25.37
N VAL A 333 40.78 21.73 24.46
CA VAL A 333 39.34 21.70 24.80
C VAL A 333 39.00 20.43 25.58
N SER A 334 39.53 19.28 25.17
CA SER A 334 39.37 18.01 25.89
C SER A 334 39.97 18.09 27.29
N ALA A 335 41.21 18.57 27.44
CA ALA A 335 41.87 18.71 28.74
C ALA A 335 41.15 19.71 29.66
N ALA A 336 40.67 20.83 29.12
CA ALA A 336 39.89 21.81 29.86
C ALA A 336 38.52 21.27 30.27
N ALA A 337 37.86 20.48 29.41
CA ALA A 337 36.55 19.90 29.68
C ALA A 337 36.63 18.67 30.60
N LYS A 338 37.73 17.92 30.58
CA LYS A 338 37.94 16.67 31.34
C LYS A 338 37.57 16.77 32.83
N PRO A 339 38.07 17.74 33.63
CA PRO A 339 37.70 17.82 35.04
C PRO A 339 36.21 18.11 35.26
N HIS A 340 35.55 18.83 34.35
CA HIS A 340 34.13 19.12 34.44
C HIS A 340 33.26 17.91 34.06
N VAL A 341 33.68 17.15 33.04
CA VAL A 341 33.02 15.90 32.64
C VAL A 341 33.21 14.84 33.73
N ASP A 342 34.41 14.69 34.28
CA ASP A 342 34.70 13.75 35.37
C ASP A 342 33.90 14.12 36.64
N LYS A 343 33.77 15.42 36.95
CA LYS A 343 32.92 15.91 38.05
C LYS A 343 31.43 15.65 37.80
N LEU A 344 30.95 15.85 36.57
CA LEU A 344 29.57 15.51 36.23
C LEU A 344 29.34 14.00 36.31
N GLN A 345 30.27 13.19 35.81
CA GLN A 345 30.18 11.74 35.86
C GLN A 345 30.14 11.24 37.30
N THR A 346 31.01 11.73 38.18
CA THR A 346 31.01 11.35 39.61
C THR A 346 29.69 11.75 40.32
N ILE A 347 29.11 12.91 39.99
CA ILE A 347 27.81 13.35 40.52
C ILE A 347 26.66 12.50 39.97
N LEU A 348 26.69 12.15 38.68
CA LEU A 348 25.62 11.42 37.99
C LEU A 348 25.69 9.89 38.20
N THR A 349 26.87 9.35 38.56
CA THR A 349 27.07 7.90 38.77
C THR A 349 26.08 7.29 39.75
N PRO A 350 25.82 7.84 40.96
CA PRO A 350 24.84 7.26 41.88
C PRO A 350 23.42 7.29 41.29
N TYR A 351 23.03 8.37 40.60
CA TYR A 351 21.72 8.46 39.96
C TYR A 351 21.57 7.49 38.78
N ALA A 352 22.64 7.28 38.01
CA ALA A 352 22.66 6.29 36.93
C ALA A 352 22.54 4.86 37.48
N GLN A 353 23.22 4.54 38.58
CA GLN A 353 23.10 3.25 39.26
C GLN A 353 21.68 3.04 39.81
N GLU A 354 21.11 4.06 40.45
CA GLU A 354 19.74 4.01 40.97
C GLU A 354 18.70 3.86 39.84
N ALA A 355 18.90 4.54 38.71
CA ALA A 355 18.06 4.38 37.53
C ALA A 355 18.15 2.97 36.93
N VAL A 356 19.35 2.37 36.89
CA VAL A 356 19.54 0.98 36.44
C VAL A 356 18.84 -0.01 37.38
N ILE A 357 18.90 0.21 38.69
CA ILE A 357 18.22 -0.63 39.68
C ILE A 357 16.70 -0.50 39.54
N ALA A 358 16.19 0.73 39.42
CA ALA A 358 14.77 0.99 39.21
C ALA A 358 14.27 0.37 37.89
N TYR A 359 15.05 0.50 36.82
CA TYR A 359 14.73 -0.08 35.52
C TYR A 359 14.74 -1.61 35.56
N ARG A 360 15.69 -2.23 36.28
CA ARG A 360 15.71 -3.68 36.49
C ARG A 360 14.45 -4.17 37.21
N LYS A 361 14.09 -3.54 38.32
CA LYS A 361 12.85 -3.87 39.06
C LYS A 361 11.60 -3.68 38.19
N PHE A 362 11.59 -2.60 37.39
CA PHE A 362 10.52 -2.36 36.43
C PHE A 362 10.45 -3.48 35.38
N LEU A 363 11.57 -3.90 34.79
CA LEU A 363 11.59 -5.00 33.82
C LEU A 363 11.15 -6.33 34.42
N GLU A 364 11.56 -6.66 35.65
CA GLU A 364 11.10 -7.84 36.38
C GLU A 364 9.57 -7.80 36.55
N SER A 365 9.04 -6.69 37.08
CA SER A 365 7.59 -6.51 37.25
C SER A 365 6.81 -6.52 35.92
N ALA A 366 7.37 -5.94 34.87
CA ALA A 366 6.77 -5.92 33.54
C ALA A 366 6.76 -7.33 32.93
N THR A 367 7.78 -8.15 33.20
CA THR A 367 7.83 -9.54 32.73
C THR A 367 6.81 -10.41 33.44
N GLU A 368 6.66 -10.26 34.76
CA GLU A 368 5.62 -10.94 35.54
C GLU A 368 4.21 -10.53 35.08
N TYR A 369 3.96 -9.22 34.92
CA TYR A 369 2.67 -8.71 34.45
C TYR A 369 2.38 -9.14 33.00
N HIS A 370 3.40 -9.15 32.14
CA HIS A 370 3.27 -9.68 30.77
C HIS A 370 2.83 -11.13 30.78
N GLY A 371 3.41 -11.96 31.65
CA GLY A 371 2.98 -13.35 31.86
C GLY A 371 1.51 -13.45 32.30
N GLN A 372 1.10 -12.66 33.31
CA GLN A 372 -0.29 -12.62 33.77
C GLN A 372 -1.28 -12.21 32.66
N VAL A 373 -0.91 -11.20 31.86
CA VAL A 373 -1.74 -10.77 30.73
C VAL A 373 -1.76 -11.82 29.62
N GLN A 374 -0.67 -12.56 29.40
CA GLN A 374 -0.68 -13.71 28.49
C GLN A 374 -1.68 -14.77 28.94
N ASP A 375 -1.71 -15.11 30.23
CA ASP A 375 -2.65 -16.10 30.78
C ASP A 375 -4.10 -15.62 30.61
N ILE A 376 -4.39 -14.36 30.95
CA ILE A 376 -5.72 -13.76 30.79
C ILE A 376 -6.16 -13.74 29.32
N VAL A 377 -5.28 -13.33 28.41
CA VAL A 377 -5.60 -13.28 26.97
C VAL A 377 -5.73 -14.70 26.41
N HIS A 378 -4.92 -15.64 26.86
CA HIS A 378 -5.02 -17.05 26.48
C HIS A 378 -6.38 -17.64 26.89
N ASP A 379 -6.78 -17.45 28.14
CA ASP A 379 -8.05 -17.92 28.67
C ASP A 379 -9.24 -17.30 27.95
N LYS A 380 -9.18 -15.99 27.69
CA LYS A 380 -10.24 -15.25 26.99
C LYS A 380 -10.32 -15.57 25.49
N LEU A 381 -9.20 -15.91 24.85
CA LEU A 381 -9.19 -16.39 23.47
C LEU A 381 -9.72 -17.84 23.40
N LYS A 382 -9.44 -18.68 24.39
CA LYS A 382 -9.94 -20.07 24.44
C LYS A 382 -11.41 -20.20 24.85
N SER A 383 -11.95 -19.23 25.60
CA SER A 383 -13.33 -19.28 26.10
C SER A 383 -14.40 -19.14 25.02
N HIS A 384 -14.06 -18.66 23.82
CA HIS A 384 -15.00 -18.53 22.70
C HIS A 384 -14.56 -19.37 21.50
N ASP A 385 -15.50 -20.11 20.90
CA ASP A 385 -15.24 -21.00 19.77
C ASP A 385 -14.65 -20.27 18.53
N LEU A 386 -14.98 -18.98 18.36
CA LEU A 386 -14.47 -18.13 17.27
C LEU A 386 -13.02 -17.64 17.49
N THR A 387 -12.63 -17.41 18.74
CA THR A 387 -11.29 -16.90 19.08
C THR A 387 -10.32 -18.01 19.46
N LYS A 388 -10.82 -19.22 19.71
CA LYS A 388 -10.04 -20.43 19.96
C LYS A 388 -8.99 -20.73 18.89
N PRO A 389 -9.24 -20.61 17.56
CA PRO A 389 -8.20 -20.76 16.54
C PRO A 389 -7.17 -19.60 16.53
N LEU A 390 -7.51 -18.45 17.12
CA LEU A 390 -6.62 -17.29 17.24
C LEU A 390 -5.72 -17.35 18.49
N ALA A 391 -5.95 -18.29 19.41
CA ALA A 391 -5.14 -18.55 20.61
C ALA A 391 -3.75 -19.15 20.29
N THR A 392 -3.09 -18.62 19.27
CA THR A 392 -1.72 -18.94 18.88
C THR A 392 -0.75 -18.29 19.87
N LYS A 393 0.35 -18.99 20.17
CA LYS A 393 1.38 -18.52 21.13
C LYS A 393 1.92 -17.13 20.75
N GLU A 394 2.09 -16.89 19.45
CA GLU A 394 2.57 -15.61 18.92
C GLU A 394 1.56 -14.48 19.16
N LEU A 395 0.28 -14.67 18.84
CA LEU A 395 -0.73 -13.62 19.02
C LEU A 395 -0.93 -13.26 20.50
N ILE A 396 -0.93 -14.25 21.39
CA ILE A 396 -1.02 -14.05 22.84
C ILE A 396 0.17 -13.21 23.32
N TRP A 397 1.38 -13.57 22.91
CA TRP A 397 2.59 -12.81 23.26
C TRP A 397 2.56 -11.37 22.74
N PHE A 398 2.12 -11.14 21.48
CA PHE A 398 2.01 -9.80 20.90
C PHE A 398 0.91 -8.95 21.56
N SER A 399 -0.24 -9.54 21.86
CA SER A 399 -1.35 -8.86 22.52
C SER A 399 -1.01 -8.45 23.97
N ALA A 400 -0.35 -9.32 24.73
CA ALA A 400 0.14 -8.98 26.06
C ALA A 400 1.20 -7.87 26.02
N SER A 401 2.09 -7.91 25.03
CA SER A 401 3.08 -6.86 24.80
C SER A 401 2.43 -5.51 24.45
N ALA A 402 1.40 -5.53 23.60
CA ALA A 402 0.65 -4.34 23.22
C ALA A 402 -0.08 -3.70 24.41
N LEU A 403 -0.76 -4.50 25.22
CA LEU A 403 -1.46 -4.03 26.42
C LEU A 403 -0.50 -3.41 27.45
N LEU A 404 0.71 -3.96 27.58
CA LEU A 404 1.75 -3.43 28.46
C LEU A 404 2.38 -2.13 27.92
N ALA A 405 2.59 -2.02 26.61
CA ALA A 405 3.23 -0.86 25.98
C ALA A 405 2.34 0.39 25.88
N LEU A 406 1.02 0.22 25.72
CA LEU A 406 0.06 1.32 25.56
C LEU A 406 0.14 2.40 26.67
N PRO A 407 0.13 2.08 27.98
CA PRO A 407 0.24 3.09 29.02
C PRO A 407 1.60 3.81 29.01
N ILE A 408 2.69 3.12 28.68
CA ILE A 408 4.04 3.69 28.58
C ILE A 408 4.11 4.72 27.44
N ILE A 409 3.53 4.39 26.28
CA ILE A 409 3.49 5.28 25.11
C ILE A 409 2.63 6.53 25.42
N LEU A 410 1.51 6.38 26.13
CA LEU A 410 0.68 7.49 26.56
C LEU A 410 1.43 8.40 27.54
N LEU A 411 2.15 7.83 28.53
CA LEU A 411 3.02 8.56 29.46
C LEU A 411 4.13 9.33 28.73
N LEU A 412 4.82 8.70 27.78
CA LEU A 412 5.86 9.34 26.96
C LEU A 412 5.30 10.49 26.12
N LYS A 413 4.11 10.32 25.53
CA LYS A 413 3.42 11.40 24.80
C LYS A 413 3.09 12.57 25.72
N ILE A 414 2.58 12.31 26.92
CA ILE A 414 2.26 13.35 27.91
C ILE A 414 3.54 14.07 28.35
N LEU A 415 4.61 13.35 28.70
CA LEU A 415 5.91 13.93 29.08
C LEU A 415 6.53 14.76 27.94
N SER A 416 6.46 14.29 26.70
CA SER A 416 6.97 15.04 25.54
C SER A 416 6.23 16.35 25.30
N ALA A 417 4.94 16.41 25.63
CA ALA A 417 4.14 17.64 25.56
C ALA A 417 4.48 18.62 26.69
N PHE A 418 4.91 18.13 27.85
CA PHE A 418 5.30 18.96 28.99
C PHE A 418 6.74 19.52 28.90
N PHE A 419 7.69 18.76 28.34
CA PHE A 419 9.10 19.14 28.24
C PHE A 419 9.55 19.56 26.83
N GLY A 420 8.67 19.47 25.83
CA GLY A 420 8.95 19.87 24.45
C GLY A 420 9.28 21.36 24.33
N THR A 421 10.56 21.66 24.08
CA THR A 421 11.08 23.01 23.80
C THR A 421 10.28 23.69 22.68
N LYS A 422 9.83 24.92 22.94
CA LYS A 422 9.19 25.81 21.96
C LYS A 422 9.95 25.79 20.64
N LYS A 423 9.31 25.35 19.55
CA LYS A 423 9.88 25.43 18.19
C LYS A 423 10.24 26.89 17.89
N VAL A 424 11.53 27.19 17.78
CA VAL A 424 12.04 28.50 17.33
C VAL A 424 11.49 28.76 15.92
N LYS A 425 10.70 29.83 15.77
CA LYS A 425 10.20 30.28 14.46
C LYS A 425 11.40 30.78 13.64
N LYS A 426 11.68 30.16 12.49
CA LYS A 426 12.63 30.71 11.50
C LYS A 426 12.07 32.00 10.90
N PRO A 427 12.90 33.05 10.68
CA PRO A 427 12.43 34.28 10.05
C PRO A 427 12.09 34.05 8.58
N THR A 428 10.93 34.55 8.16
CA THR A 428 10.41 34.54 6.81
C THR A 428 11.29 35.40 5.89
N ARG A 429 11.98 34.77 4.95
CA ARG A 429 12.77 35.46 3.91
C ARG A 429 11.81 35.94 2.82
N HIS A 430 11.50 37.23 2.80
CA HIS A 430 10.66 37.84 1.77
C HIS A 430 11.49 38.01 0.48
N GLY A 431 11.15 37.25 -0.56
CA GLY A 431 11.70 37.43 -1.90
C GLY A 431 10.84 38.42 -2.69
N ASN A 432 11.38 39.61 -2.94
CA ASN A 432 10.71 40.62 -3.76
C ASN A 432 11.26 40.56 -5.18
N THR A 433 10.57 39.83 -6.06
CA THR A 433 10.69 39.95 -7.51
C THR A 433 9.64 40.94 -8.00
N HIS A 434 10.07 42.06 -8.58
CA HIS A 434 9.50 42.69 -9.78
C HIS A 434 10.04 44.13 -9.90
N ASN A 435 10.75 44.42 -10.99
CA ASN A 435 10.46 45.64 -11.74
C ASN A 435 10.86 45.48 -13.20
N ALA A 436 9.85 45.61 -14.04
CA ALA A 436 9.90 45.52 -15.49
C ALA A 436 10.34 46.85 -16.10
N ARG A 437 11.27 46.77 -17.05
CA ARG A 437 11.18 47.34 -18.39
C ARG A 437 10.43 48.68 -18.50
N ARG A 438 11.16 49.80 -18.49
CA ARG A 438 10.70 51.05 -19.12
C ARG A 438 11.83 51.79 -19.86
N LYS A 439 11.68 51.78 -21.19
CA LYS A 439 12.03 52.81 -22.19
C LYS A 439 13.43 53.44 -22.16
N GLY A 440 14.27 52.98 -23.09
CA GLY A 440 15.25 53.85 -23.75
C GLY A 440 14.58 54.68 -24.84
N LYS A 441 14.75 56.00 -24.77
CA LYS A 441 14.84 56.97 -25.88
C LYS A 441 14.80 58.39 -25.31
N ARG A 442 15.94 59.08 -25.31
CA ARG A 442 16.14 60.39 -25.99
C ARG A 442 17.59 60.85 -25.80
N ALA A 443 18.15 61.30 -26.91
CA ALA A 443 19.50 61.83 -27.05
C ALA A 443 19.60 63.28 -26.49
N HIS A 444 20.84 63.62 -26.14
CA HIS A 444 21.50 64.93 -26.00
C HIS A 444 20.70 66.25 -26.07
N SER A 445 20.99 67.14 -25.12
CA SER A 445 21.45 68.51 -25.42
C SER A 445 22.31 69.07 -24.27
N ASP A 446 23.30 69.88 -24.64
CA ASP A 446 24.34 70.51 -23.83
C ASP A 446 23.87 71.33 -22.62
N LYS A 447 24.65 71.27 -21.52
CA LYS A 447 25.41 72.41 -20.97
C LYS A 447 26.38 71.97 -19.89
#